data_AF-A0A482W1L7-F1
#
_entry.id   AF-A0A482W1L7-F1
#
_cell.length_a   1.000
_cell.length_b   1.000
_cell.length_c   1.000
_cell.angle_alpha   90.00
_cell.angle_beta   90.00
_cell.angle_gamma   90.00
#
_symmetry.space_group_name_H-M   'P 1'
#
loop_
_entity.id
_entity.type
_entity.pdbx_description
1 polymer ?
#
loop_
_entity_poly.entity_id
_entity_poly.type
_entity_poly.pdbx_seq_one_letter_code
_entity_poly.pdbx_strand_id
1 'polypeptide(L)'
;MARADTLCSQSLLEAGERPLERPLGGEPGDVKTQFVTREGTYRLMTLSEYSRPNRVGYQTQGQTPPQVRVSLVTLPDQGERICFNHGRELYVYVYKGIKKAADLSKPLEKKVYKGTNPTCHDFNMASASNESVSLLIGFSTGQIQLIDPIKKELNKLFNEERLIDKSRVTCLRWVPGSRSLFLAAHASGQLYVYNEELPCGSAAPHYQPFKAGEGFSVSTCKTKSTRNPLFRWLLGTGSAINELAFSPNGSQLAIVSQDGLLRIFQYDSMELLGTARSYFGGLLCVAWSGDGRLIAVGGEDDLVTVYSMEQKRVVGRAQGHRSWVASVAFDWFLEAESCYRLGSVGHDTQLCLWELPEDALTPSKPRVKRRSDPLQLVGTPACPRLDECPVLEPLVCKKIAHERLTALVFRPDCIITACQDGYVYTWARPPS
;
A
#
# COMPACT_ATOMS: atom_id res chain seq x y z
N MET A 1 -22.63 18.31 29.81
CA MET A 1 -22.44 16.89 29.50
C MET A 1 -23.69 16.24 28.89
N ALA A 2 -24.49 16.97 28.08
CA ALA A 2 -25.70 16.44 27.43
C ALA A 2 -25.93 17.04 26.02
N ARG A 3 -24.88 17.62 25.40
CA ARG A 3 -24.95 18.31 24.09
C ARG A 3 -24.14 17.63 22.99
N ALA A 4 -23.36 16.59 23.32
CA ALA A 4 -22.54 15.84 22.36
C ALA A 4 -23.30 14.65 21.75
N ASP A 5 -24.18 14.00 22.51
CA ASP A 5 -24.94 12.81 22.05
C ASP A 5 -26.01 13.14 21.01
N THR A 6 -26.47 14.38 20.97
CA THR A 6 -27.51 14.83 20.02
C THR A 6 -26.95 15.09 18.62
N LEU A 7 -25.65 15.42 18.49
CA LEU A 7 -25.01 15.71 17.20
C LEU A 7 -24.58 14.43 16.45
N CYS A 8 -24.21 13.37 17.18
CA CYS A 8 -23.88 12.07 16.57
C CYS A 8 -25.15 11.41 16.00
N SER A 9 -26.28 11.49 16.73
CA SER A 9 -27.57 10.96 16.26
C SER A 9 -28.16 11.77 15.10
N GLN A 10 -27.99 13.10 15.08
CA GLN A 10 -28.47 13.93 13.96
C GLN A 10 -27.68 13.72 12.66
N SER A 11 -26.36 13.48 12.74
CA SER A 11 -25.55 13.26 11.53
C SER A 11 -25.78 11.89 10.88
N LEU A 12 -26.26 10.89 11.62
CA LEU A 12 -26.77 9.63 11.09
C LEU A 12 -28.15 9.76 10.43
N LEU A 13 -28.98 10.72 10.87
CA LEU A 13 -30.33 10.97 10.32
C LEU A 13 -30.32 11.86 9.06
N GLU A 14 -29.30 12.70 8.87
CA GLU A 14 -29.16 13.55 7.66
C GLU A 14 -28.49 12.83 6.46
N ALA A 15 -27.92 11.64 6.66
CA ALA A 15 -27.44 10.77 5.59
C ALA A 15 -28.63 9.97 5.01
N GLY A 16 -29.52 10.67 4.29
CA GLY A 16 -30.72 10.08 3.70
C GLY A 16 -30.44 8.76 2.98
N GLU A 17 -31.01 7.68 3.51
CA GLU A 17 -31.22 6.42 2.82
C GLU A 17 -32.05 6.71 1.57
N ARG A 18 -31.42 6.72 0.39
CA ARG A 18 -32.16 6.50 -0.85
C ARG A 18 -32.31 4.99 -1.03
N PRO A 19 -33.53 4.45 -1.15
CA PRO A 19 -33.72 3.08 -1.55
C PRO A 19 -33.17 2.94 -2.98
N LEU A 20 -32.22 2.03 -3.18
CA LEU A 20 -31.98 1.49 -4.51
C LEU A 20 -33.20 0.62 -4.83
N GLU A 21 -34.05 1.08 -5.75
CA GLU A 21 -35.07 0.22 -6.34
C GLU A 21 -34.36 -0.92 -7.10
N ARG A 22 -34.30 -2.09 -6.46
CA ARG A 22 -34.46 -3.42 -7.07
C ARG A 22 -34.64 -4.47 -5.97
N PRO A 23 -35.52 -5.48 -6.15
CA PRO A 23 -36.02 -6.31 -5.05
C PRO A 23 -34.98 -7.34 -4.58
N LEU A 24 -35.13 -7.72 -3.31
CA LEU A 24 -34.41 -8.78 -2.61
C LEU A 24 -34.43 -10.12 -3.38
N GLY A 25 -33.23 -10.61 -3.69
CA GLY A 25 -32.94 -11.96 -4.16
C GLY A 25 -31.42 -12.13 -4.21
N GLY A 26 -30.81 -12.45 -3.07
CA GLY A 26 -29.35 -12.53 -2.97
C GLY A 26 -28.79 -13.71 -3.78
N GLU A 27 -28.31 -13.44 -4.98
CA GLU A 27 -27.49 -14.39 -5.73
C GLU A 27 -26.03 -14.40 -5.20
N PRO A 28 -25.30 -15.52 -5.33
CA PRO A 28 -23.86 -15.56 -5.05
C PRO A 28 -23.12 -14.75 -6.13
N GLY A 29 -22.99 -13.44 -5.92
CA GLY A 29 -22.37 -12.56 -6.92
C GLY A 29 -22.43 -11.06 -6.62
N ASP A 30 -23.35 -10.64 -5.75
CA ASP A 30 -23.57 -9.23 -5.44
C ASP A 30 -22.50 -8.60 -4.54
N VAL A 31 -22.14 -7.37 -4.89
CA VAL A 31 -21.27 -6.50 -4.08
C VAL A 31 -21.95 -6.23 -2.75
N LYS A 32 -21.25 -6.53 -1.66
CA LYS A 32 -21.75 -6.29 -0.30
C LYS A 32 -21.53 -4.83 0.08
N THR A 33 -22.45 -4.27 0.84
CA THR A 33 -22.42 -2.88 1.34
C THR A 33 -22.22 -2.81 2.85
N GLN A 34 -22.15 -3.97 3.53
CA GLN A 34 -21.84 -4.06 4.95
C GLN A 34 -21.28 -5.44 5.29
N PHE A 35 -20.56 -5.52 6.40
CA PHE A 35 -20.10 -6.78 6.99
C PHE A 35 -20.01 -6.63 8.51
N VAL A 36 -20.00 -7.77 9.21
CA VAL A 36 -20.06 -7.81 10.67
C VAL A 36 -18.78 -8.48 11.19
N THR A 37 -18.18 -7.88 12.22
CA THR A 37 -17.10 -8.45 13.02
C THR A 37 -17.53 -8.44 14.49
N ARG A 38 -16.62 -8.83 15.40
CA ARG A 38 -16.88 -8.78 16.85
C ARG A 38 -17.13 -7.35 17.36
N GLU A 39 -16.47 -6.36 16.76
CA GLU A 39 -16.65 -4.95 17.11
C GLU A 39 -18.03 -4.40 16.69
N GLY A 40 -18.72 -5.06 15.74
CA GLY A 40 -20.03 -4.66 15.26
C GLY A 40 -20.13 -4.64 13.72
N THR A 41 -21.05 -3.83 13.20
CA THR A 41 -21.32 -3.75 11.75
C THR A 41 -20.57 -2.60 11.10
N TYR A 42 -19.72 -2.94 10.13
CA TYR A 42 -19.10 -1.98 9.21
C TYR A 42 -20.04 -1.71 8.05
N ARG A 43 -20.23 -0.43 7.67
CA ARG A 43 -21.17 -0.02 6.62
C ARG A 43 -20.50 0.84 5.55
N LEU A 44 -20.80 0.56 4.30
CA LEU A 44 -20.39 1.39 3.17
C LEU A 44 -21.12 2.73 3.20
N MET A 45 -20.36 3.82 3.23
CA MET A 45 -20.87 5.19 3.23
C MET A 45 -20.93 5.72 1.80
N THR A 46 -22.04 5.49 1.11
CA THR A 46 -22.21 5.85 -0.31
C THR A 46 -22.12 7.35 -0.59
N LEU A 47 -22.44 8.20 0.40
CA LEU A 47 -22.29 9.66 0.31
C LEU A 47 -20.86 10.15 0.58
N SER A 48 -19.98 9.28 1.08
CA SER A 48 -18.57 9.56 1.39
C SER A 48 -17.61 9.09 0.29
N GLU A 49 -18.14 8.59 -0.82
CA GLU A 49 -17.36 8.10 -1.96
C GLU A 49 -16.59 9.22 -2.66
N TYR A 50 -15.33 8.95 -3.01
CA TYR A 50 -14.53 9.79 -3.89
C TYR A 50 -14.30 9.09 -5.23
N SER A 51 -14.47 9.82 -6.31
CA SER A 51 -14.23 9.36 -7.67
C SER A 51 -14.03 10.56 -8.58
N ARG A 52 -13.73 10.33 -9.86
CA ARG A 52 -13.72 11.41 -10.85
C ARG A 52 -15.13 12.06 -10.95
N PRO A 53 -15.24 13.37 -11.26
CA PRO A 53 -16.52 14.08 -11.22
C PRO A 53 -17.63 13.46 -12.08
N ASN A 54 -17.26 12.92 -13.25
CA ASN A 54 -18.22 12.35 -14.20
C ASN A 54 -18.64 10.91 -13.85
N ARG A 55 -18.01 10.28 -12.85
CA ARG A 55 -18.31 8.91 -12.36
C ARG A 55 -18.34 7.83 -13.46
N VAL A 56 -17.48 7.96 -14.47
CA VAL A 56 -17.32 6.96 -15.53
C VAL A 56 -16.04 6.15 -15.27
N GLY A 57 -16.15 4.83 -15.18
CA GLY A 57 -15.02 3.91 -15.06
C GLY A 57 -14.09 3.91 -16.29
N TYR A 58 -13.11 3.01 -16.30
CA TYR A 58 -12.23 2.89 -17.47
C TYR A 58 -13.00 2.37 -18.68
N GLN A 59 -12.87 3.04 -19.82
CA GLN A 59 -13.23 2.44 -21.10
C GLN A 59 -12.08 1.52 -21.52
N THR A 60 -12.33 0.21 -21.57
CA THR A 60 -11.37 -0.83 -21.96
C THR A 60 -10.97 -0.67 -23.43
N GLN A 61 -9.98 0.19 -23.71
CA GLN A 61 -9.38 0.39 -25.04
C GLN A 61 -8.03 -0.35 -25.16
N GLY A 62 -8.00 -1.65 -24.89
CA GLY A 62 -6.89 -2.55 -25.23
C GLY A 62 -5.55 -2.36 -24.49
N GLN A 63 -5.39 -1.33 -23.65
CA GLN A 63 -4.25 -1.17 -22.74
C GLN A 63 -4.69 -1.37 -21.28
N THR A 64 -3.91 -2.13 -20.51
CA THR A 64 -4.15 -2.27 -19.06
C THR A 64 -3.92 -0.92 -18.40
N PRO A 65 -4.96 -0.31 -17.79
CA PRO A 65 -4.80 0.98 -17.13
C PRO A 65 -3.85 0.89 -15.93
N PRO A 66 -3.18 2.00 -15.55
CA PRO A 66 -2.40 2.05 -14.32
C PRO A 66 -3.31 1.73 -13.12
N GLN A 67 -2.74 1.06 -12.12
CA GLN A 67 -3.44 0.77 -10.87
C GLN A 67 -3.86 2.09 -10.21
N VAL A 68 -5.11 2.14 -9.74
CA VAL A 68 -5.59 3.25 -8.91
C VAL A 68 -4.94 3.14 -7.54
N ARG A 69 -4.24 4.19 -7.12
CA ARG A 69 -3.59 4.31 -5.83
C ARG A 69 -4.24 5.44 -5.05
N VAL A 70 -4.16 5.35 -3.73
CA VAL A 70 -4.71 6.34 -2.78
C VAL A 70 -3.61 6.69 -1.79
N SER A 71 -3.44 7.99 -1.54
CA SER A 71 -2.56 8.49 -0.48
C SER A 71 -3.33 9.51 0.36
N LEU A 72 -3.09 9.49 1.67
CA LEU A 72 -3.68 10.45 2.61
C LEU A 72 -2.58 11.22 3.32
N VAL A 73 -2.92 12.42 3.77
CA VAL A 73 -2.11 13.23 4.68
C VAL A 73 -3.03 13.96 5.65
N THR A 74 -2.64 13.99 6.91
CA THR A 74 -3.32 14.76 7.95
C THR A 74 -2.57 16.08 8.13
N LEU A 75 -3.25 17.21 7.94
CA LEU A 75 -2.70 18.54 8.20
C LEU A 75 -3.11 18.99 9.60
N PRO A 76 -2.23 19.71 10.36
CA PRO A 76 -2.59 20.24 11.67
C PRO A 76 -3.81 21.18 11.55
N ASP A 77 -4.89 21.05 12.31
CA ASP A 77 -6.05 21.97 12.29
C ASP A 77 -6.91 22.04 11.01
N GLN A 78 -6.41 21.69 9.83
CA GLN A 78 -7.17 21.71 8.56
C GLN A 78 -7.71 20.33 8.12
N GLY A 79 -7.50 19.29 8.95
CA GLY A 79 -7.98 17.94 8.69
C GLY A 79 -7.23 17.24 7.56
N GLU A 80 -7.88 16.26 6.93
CA GLU A 80 -7.21 15.34 6.03
C GLU A 80 -7.31 15.75 4.56
N ARG A 81 -6.32 15.34 3.78
CA ARG A 81 -6.34 15.40 2.31
C ARG A 81 -6.22 14.00 1.76
N ILE A 82 -6.91 13.77 0.65
CA ILE A 82 -6.85 12.52 -0.11
C ILE A 82 -6.37 12.81 -1.52
N CYS A 83 -5.42 12.01 -1.99
CA CYS A 83 -4.92 12.00 -3.36
C CYS A 83 -5.21 10.64 -4.00
N PHE A 84 -5.71 10.64 -5.22
CA PHE A 84 -5.86 9.43 -6.02
C PHE A 84 -5.66 9.71 -7.51
N ASN A 85 -5.16 8.71 -8.24
CA ASN A 85 -5.00 8.74 -9.69
C ASN A 85 -6.08 7.92 -10.40
N HIS A 86 -6.45 8.36 -11.61
CA HIS A 86 -7.29 7.62 -12.53
C HIS A 86 -6.81 7.89 -13.96
N GLY A 87 -6.12 6.91 -14.54
CA GLY A 87 -5.55 6.96 -15.88
C GLY A 87 -4.48 8.04 -15.96
N ARG A 88 -4.79 9.10 -16.69
CA ARG A 88 -3.93 10.29 -16.86
C ARG A 88 -4.27 11.42 -15.90
N GLU A 89 -5.33 11.27 -15.11
CA GLU A 89 -5.81 12.30 -14.18
C GLU A 89 -5.31 11.99 -12.76
N LEU A 90 -4.97 13.04 -12.01
CA LEU A 90 -4.67 12.98 -10.59
C LEU A 90 -5.49 14.05 -9.86
N TYR A 91 -6.08 13.65 -8.75
CA TYR A 91 -6.99 14.48 -7.98
C TYR A 91 -6.53 14.60 -6.53
N VAL A 92 -6.66 15.80 -5.97
CA VAL A 92 -6.48 16.06 -4.53
C VAL A 92 -7.73 16.74 -3.99
N TYR A 93 -8.30 16.19 -2.91
CA TYR A 93 -9.48 16.73 -2.23
C TYR A 93 -9.25 16.86 -0.72
N VAL A 94 -10.10 17.65 -0.07
CA VAL A 94 -10.31 17.52 1.38
C VAL A 94 -11.03 16.20 1.64
N TYR A 95 -10.46 15.36 2.51
CA TYR A 95 -11.08 14.12 2.94
C TYR A 95 -11.96 14.36 4.17
N LYS A 96 -13.22 13.92 4.10
CA LYS A 96 -14.23 14.20 5.14
C LYS A 96 -14.61 12.96 5.98
N GLY A 97 -13.85 11.87 5.89
CA GLY A 97 -14.12 10.63 6.62
C GLY A 97 -15.51 10.07 6.27
N ILE A 98 -16.25 9.66 7.30
CA ILE A 98 -17.61 9.12 7.18
C ILE A 98 -18.70 10.16 6.87
N LYS A 99 -18.35 11.46 6.79
CA LYS A 99 -19.30 12.52 6.41
C LYS A 99 -19.47 12.56 4.89
N LYS A 100 -20.47 13.28 4.40
CA LYS A 100 -20.65 13.53 2.96
C LYS A 100 -19.34 14.06 2.36
N ALA A 101 -18.91 13.44 1.26
CA ALA A 101 -17.68 13.77 0.56
C ALA A 101 -17.62 15.25 0.15
N ALA A 102 -16.41 15.74 -0.10
CA ALA A 102 -16.23 17.05 -0.71
C ALA A 102 -16.93 17.12 -2.09
N ASP A 103 -17.25 18.32 -2.55
CA ASP A 103 -17.81 18.52 -3.88
C ASP A 103 -16.81 18.05 -4.94
N LEU A 104 -17.11 16.92 -5.58
CA LEU A 104 -16.21 16.28 -6.54
C LEU A 104 -15.94 17.20 -7.74
N SER A 105 -16.83 18.15 -8.06
CA SER A 105 -16.60 19.13 -9.15
C SER A 105 -15.52 20.18 -8.82
N LYS A 106 -15.13 20.30 -7.54
CA LYS A 106 -14.19 21.32 -7.05
C LYS A 106 -13.01 20.67 -6.30
N PRO A 107 -12.11 19.95 -7.00
CA PRO A 107 -10.88 19.46 -6.39
C PRO A 107 -9.99 20.62 -5.93
N LEU A 108 -9.21 20.37 -4.87
CA LEU A 108 -8.14 21.30 -4.47
C LEU A 108 -7.11 21.41 -5.58
N GLU A 109 -6.73 20.26 -6.16
CA GLU A 109 -5.85 20.18 -7.31
C GLU A 109 -6.34 19.09 -8.27
N LYS A 110 -6.33 19.40 -9.57
CA LYS A 110 -6.54 18.44 -10.65
C LYS A 110 -5.39 18.57 -11.65
N LYS A 111 -4.65 17.49 -11.87
CA LYS A 111 -3.63 17.40 -12.93
C LYS A 111 -4.08 16.43 -14.01
N VAL A 112 -3.73 16.74 -15.26
CA VAL A 112 -3.93 15.86 -16.41
C VAL A 112 -2.60 15.73 -17.14
N TYR A 113 -2.11 14.50 -17.26
CA TYR A 113 -0.80 14.22 -17.84
C TYR A 113 -0.94 13.75 -19.29
N LYS A 114 -0.26 14.43 -20.21
CA LYS A 114 -0.18 14.03 -21.62
C LYS A 114 1.06 13.17 -21.81
N GLY A 115 0.89 11.97 -22.38
CA GLY A 115 2.02 11.09 -22.76
C GLY A 115 2.58 10.20 -21.65
N THR A 116 2.14 10.34 -20.40
CA THR A 116 2.49 9.42 -19.30
C THR A 116 1.35 9.32 -18.29
N ASN A 117 1.38 8.28 -17.46
CA ASN A 117 0.38 8.02 -16.44
C ASN A 117 1.00 8.02 -15.03
N PRO A 118 0.36 8.66 -14.04
CA PRO A 118 0.70 8.43 -12.63
C PRO A 118 0.55 6.96 -12.26
N THR A 119 1.51 6.44 -11.50
CA THR A 119 1.61 5.02 -11.10
C THR A 119 1.60 4.83 -9.60
N CYS A 120 2.16 5.79 -8.86
CA CYS A 120 2.17 5.83 -7.40
C CYS A 120 2.40 7.28 -6.95
N HIS A 121 2.07 7.59 -5.70
CA HIS A 121 2.28 8.91 -5.12
C HIS A 121 2.38 8.84 -3.60
N ASP A 122 3.03 9.81 -2.98
CA ASP A 122 3.28 9.83 -1.55
C ASP A 122 3.39 11.27 -1.00
N PHE A 123 2.70 11.53 0.11
CA PHE A 123 2.77 12.82 0.80
C PHE A 123 3.90 12.83 1.82
N ASN A 124 4.61 13.96 1.94
CA ASN A 124 5.59 14.11 2.99
C ASN A 124 4.90 14.52 4.30
N MET A 125 4.74 13.56 5.22
CA MET A 125 4.17 13.83 6.55
C MET A 125 5.07 14.70 7.43
N ALA A 126 6.39 14.68 7.23
CA ALA A 126 7.37 15.38 8.08
C ALA A 126 7.48 16.89 7.76
N SER A 127 7.10 17.30 6.55
CA SER A 127 7.03 18.71 6.12
C SER A 127 5.60 19.24 5.96
N ALA A 128 4.57 18.40 6.17
CA ALA A 128 3.18 18.78 6.05
C ALA A 128 2.78 19.87 7.05
N SER A 129 2.14 20.92 6.54
CA SER A 129 1.64 22.06 7.30
C SER A 129 0.34 22.59 6.68
N ASN A 130 -0.30 23.54 7.35
CA ASN A 130 -1.52 24.18 6.85
C ASN A 130 -1.37 24.99 5.57
N GLU A 131 -0.14 25.39 5.25
CA GLU A 131 0.15 26.25 4.12
C GLU A 131 0.83 25.49 2.99
N SER A 132 1.39 24.30 3.27
CA SER A 132 2.28 23.61 2.35
C SER A 132 2.26 22.11 2.60
N VAL A 133 2.19 21.34 1.53
CA VAL A 133 2.33 19.89 1.61
C VAL A 133 3.04 19.35 0.37
N SER A 134 4.16 18.67 0.56
CA SER A 134 4.91 18.06 -0.53
C SER A 134 4.26 16.75 -0.97
N LEU A 135 3.96 16.62 -2.26
CA LEU A 135 3.42 15.41 -2.88
C LEU A 135 4.33 14.94 -4.01
N LEU A 136 4.86 13.72 -3.87
CA LEU A 136 5.59 13.04 -4.94
C LEU A 136 4.63 12.24 -5.82
N ILE A 137 4.87 12.24 -7.13
CA ILE A 137 4.09 11.53 -8.14
C ILE A 137 5.05 10.81 -9.08
N GLY A 138 4.94 9.48 -9.15
CA GLY A 138 5.77 8.62 -9.99
C GLY A 138 5.05 8.22 -11.26
N PHE A 139 5.77 8.09 -12.37
CA PHE A 139 5.17 7.89 -13.68
C PHE A 139 5.57 6.58 -14.37
N SER A 140 4.72 6.16 -15.32
CA SER A 140 4.92 4.97 -16.15
C SER A 140 6.21 4.98 -17.00
N THR A 141 6.81 6.16 -17.17
CA THR A 141 8.01 6.38 -17.99
C THR A 141 9.28 6.60 -17.19
N GLY A 142 9.21 6.50 -15.85
CA GLY A 142 10.34 6.58 -14.92
C GLY A 142 10.60 7.97 -14.33
N GLN A 143 9.90 9.01 -14.80
CA GLN A 143 9.95 10.34 -14.18
C GLN A 143 9.28 10.34 -12.81
N ILE A 144 9.65 11.34 -12.01
CA ILE A 144 9.03 11.66 -10.73
C ILE A 144 8.78 13.18 -10.71
N GLN A 145 7.61 13.59 -10.25
CA GLN A 145 7.26 14.99 -10.08
C GLN A 145 6.98 15.27 -8.60
N LEU A 146 7.53 16.37 -8.10
CA LEU A 146 7.20 16.93 -6.79
C LEU A 146 6.33 18.16 -6.99
N ILE A 147 5.16 18.17 -6.37
CA ILE A 147 4.23 19.30 -6.36
C ILE A 147 3.80 19.68 -4.95
N ASP A 148 3.30 20.89 -4.79
CA ASP A 148 2.53 21.31 -3.62
C ASP A 148 1.09 21.63 -4.07
N PRO A 149 0.08 20.79 -3.73
CA PRO A 149 -1.31 21.03 -4.14
C PRO A 149 -1.98 22.19 -3.39
N ILE A 150 -1.39 22.71 -2.30
CA ILE A 150 -1.90 23.87 -1.55
C ILE A 150 -1.33 25.15 -2.15
N LYS A 151 0.00 25.27 -2.24
CA LYS A 151 0.68 26.47 -2.77
C LYS A 151 0.64 26.59 -4.29
N LYS A 152 0.61 25.45 -5.00
CA LYS A 152 0.59 25.32 -6.47
C LYS A 152 1.80 25.88 -7.24
N GLU A 153 2.74 26.56 -6.57
CA GLU A 153 3.96 27.09 -7.19
C GLU A 153 5.04 26.02 -7.37
N LEU A 154 5.14 25.07 -6.44
CA LEU A 154 6.15 24.01 -6.49
C LEU A 154 5.82 23.00 -7.60
N ASN A 155 6.75 22.86 -8.55
CA ASN A 155 6.70 21.84 -9.60
C ASN A 155 8.12 21.47 -10.03
N LYS A 156 8.68 20.43 -9.41
CA LYS A 156 10.04 19.94 -9.68
C LYS A 156 9.98 18.55 -10.32
N LEU A 157 10.76 18.34 -11.38
CA LEU A 157 10.89 17.06 -12.05
C LEU A 157 12.24 16.40 -11.71
N PHE A 158 12.19 15.09 -11.50
CA PHE A 158 13.35 14.22 -11.33
C PHE A 158 13.34 13.16 -12.43
N ASN A 159 14.53 12.79 -12.90
CA ASN A 159 14.71 11.85 -14.01
C ASN A 159 13.93 12.25 -15.29
N GLU A 160 13.77 13.55 -15.54
CA GLU A 160 12.99 14.09 -16.68
C GLU A 160 13.46 13.52 -18.02
N GLU A 161 14.77 13.55 -18.24
CA GLU A 161 15.47 13.03 -19.43
C GLU A 161 15.57 11.50 -19.47
N ARG A 162 15.05 10.79 -18.46
CA ARG A 162 15.05 9.32 -18.37
C ARG A 162 16.45 8.69 -18.47
N LEU A 163 17.45 9.40 -17.95
CA LEU A 163 18.86 8.99 -17.94
C LEU A 163 19.22 8.11 -16.74
N ILE A 164 18.41 8.13 -15.66
CA ILE A 164 18.64 7.34 -14.44
C ILE A 164 18.02 5.96 -14.60
N ASP A 165 16.72 5.91 -14.90
CA ASP A 165 15.99 4.69 -15.23
C ASP A 165 14.87 5.01 -16.23
N LYS A 166 14.61 4.09 -17.17
CA LYS A 166 13.58 4.23 -18.21
C LYS A 166 12.30 3.48 -17.90
N SER A 167 12.35 2.56 -16.96
CA SER A 167 11.23 1.71 -16.54
C SER A 167 10.29 2.46 -15.59
N ARG A 168 9.03 2.00 -15.52
CA ARG A 168 8.01 2.63 -14.69
C ARG A 168 8.42 2.68 -13.23
N VAL A 169 8.08 3.78 -12.57
CA VAL A 169 8.10 3.86 -11.11
C VAL A 169 6.99 2.94 -10.58
N THR A 170 7.29 2.14 -9.56
CA THR A 170 6.33 1.19 -8.97
C THR A 170 5.90 1.62 -7.57
N CYS A 171 6.81 2.22 -6.80
CA CYS A 171 6.53 2.73 -5.47
C CYS A 171 7.40 3.95 -5.18
N LEU A 172 6.81 4.95 -4.52
CA LEU A 172 7.49 6.12 -3.96
C LEU A 172 7.21 6.17 -2.47
N ARG A 173 8.25 6.46 -1.69
CA ARG A 173 8.12 6.71 -0.25
C ARG A 173 9.05 7.83 0.19
N TRP A 174 8.53 8.80 0.92
CA TRP A 174 9.39 9.68 1.71
C TRP A 174 10.11 8.86 2.78
N VAL A 175 11.38 9.20 3.05
CA VAL A 175 12.10 8.61 4.17
C VAL A 175 11.47 9.11 5.46
N PRO A 176 11.02 8.24 6.39
CA PRO A 176 10.35 8.67 7.61
C PRO A 176 11.18 9.68 8.41
N GLY A 177 10.54 10.77 8.84
CA GLY A 177 11.19 11.88 9.55
C GLY A 177 12.04 12.81 8.68
N SER A 178 12.32 12.46 7.42
CA SER A 178 13.06 13.32 6.50
C SER A 178 12.16 14.32 5.79
N ARG A 179 12.61 15.56 5.70
CA ARG A 179 11.95 16.60 4.91
C ARG A 179 12.33 16.58 3.44
N SER A 180 13.46 15.97 3.08
CA SER A 180 14.03 16.07 1.74
C SER A 180 14.37 14.74 1.07
N LEU A 181 14.57 13.67 1.83
CA LEU A 181 14.95 12.37 1.26
C LEU A 181 13.73 11.53 0.90
N PHE A 182 13.77 10.92 -0.28
CA PHE A 182 12.75 9.97 -0.72
C PHE A 182 13.35 8.83 -1.54
N LEU A 183 12.60 7.73 -1.57
CA LEU A 183 12.91 6.50 -2.28
C LEU A 183 12.01 6.35 -3.51
N ALA A 184 12.60 5.90 -4.61
CA ALA A 184 11.89 5.51 -5.82
C ALA A 184 12.26 4.10 -6.26
N ALA A 185 11.30 3.18 -6.22
CA ALA A 185 11.42 1.84 -6.77
C ALA A 185 10.94 1.80 -8.21
N HIS A 186 11.61 0.98 -9.02
CA HIS A 186 11.33 0.84 -10.44
C HIS A 186 11.11 -0.62 -10.84
N ALA A 187 10.41 -0.81 -11.96
CA ALA A 187 10.19 -2.13 -12.55
C ALA A 187 11.46 -2.81 -13.09
N SER A 188 12.58 -2.08 -13.17
CA SER A 188 13.91 -2.63 -13.46
C SER A 188 14.55 -3.40 -12.31
N GLY A 189 13.91 -3.45 -11.14
CA GLY A 189 14.49 -4.02 -9.92
C GLY A 189 15.48 -3.09 -9.21
N GLN A 190 15.51 -1.82 -9.60
CA GLN A 190 16.35 -0.79 -9.00
C GLN A 190 15.55 0.11 -8.06
N LEU A 191 16.19 0.48 -6.96
CA LEU A 191 15.70 1.44 -5.98
C LEU A 191 16.69 2.59 -5.89
N TYR A 192 16.21 3.83 -5.98
CA TYR A 192 17.04 5.02 -5.94
C TYR A 192 16.70 5.89 -4.74
N VAL A 193 17.74 6.44 -4.11
CA VAL A 193 17.61 7.47 -3.08
C VAL A 193 17.79 8.83 -3.73
N TYR A 194 16.80 9.70 -3.58
CA TYR A 194 16.83 11.08 -4.04
C TYR A 194 16.79 12.04 -2.85
N ASN A 195 17.31 13.24 -3.06
CA ASN A 195 17.11 14.40 -2.19
C ASN A 195 16.38 15.50 -2.98
N GLU A 196 15.27 16.01 -2.45
CA GLU A 196 14.44 16.99 -3.12
C GLU A 196 15.14 18.30 -3.43
N GLU A 197 16.21 18.65 -2.71
CA GLU A 197 16.96 19.90 -2.87
C GLU A 197 17.97 19.78 -4.02
N LEU A 198 18.42 18.56 -4.33
CA LEU A 198 19.46 18.33 -5.34
C LEU A 198 18.88 18.26 -6.77
N PRO A 199 19.64 18.71 -7.79
CA PRO A 199 19.25 18.53 -9.19
C PRO A 199 19.64 17.14 -9.71
N CYS A 200 18.98 16.70 -10.79
CA CYS A 200 19.45 15.57 -11.60
C CYS A 200 20.59 16.02 -12.54
N GLY A 201 21.48 15.09 -12.92
CA GLY A 201 22.53 15.36 -13.92
C GLY A 201 21.98 15.42 -15.35
N SER A 202 22.70 16.10 -16.25
CA SER A 202 22.41 16.14 -17.69
C SER A 202 22.96 14.94 -18.48
N ALA A 203 23.67 14.03 -17.82
CA ALA A 203 24.21 12.81 -18.39
C ALA A 203 23.87 11.62 -17.48
N ALA A 204 23.94 10.40 -18.01
CA ALA A 204 23.71 9.20 -17.23
C ALA A 204 24.68 9.13 -16.03
N PRO A 205 24.17 8.86 -14.81
CA PRO A 205 24.99 8.78 -13.61
C PRO A 205 26.01 7.63 -13.72
N HIS A 206 27.24 7.91 -13.31
CA HIS A 206 28.30 6.92 -13.23
C HIS A 206 28.37 6.37 -11.81
N TYR A 207 28.16 5.08 -11.65
CA TYR A 207 28.07 4.45 -10.34
C TYR A 207 29.39 3.80 -9.93
N GLN A 208 29.72 3.88 -8.65
CA GLN A 208 30.78 3.09 -8.03
C GLN A 208 30.20 2.24 -6.89
N PRO A 209 30.71 1.01 -6.67
CA PRO A 209 30.26 0.16 -5.58
C PRO A 209 30.37 0.87 -4.23
N PHE A 210 29.33 0.73 -3.40
CA PHE A 210 29.31 1.26 -2.03
C PHE A 210 29.19 0.13 -1.01
N LYS A 211 28.21 -0.77 -1.21
CA LYS A 211 28.01 -1.95 -0.38
C LYS A 211 27.44 -3.08 -1.23
N ALA A 212 27.70 -4.33 -0.87
CA ALA A 212 27.05 -5.48 -1.50
C ALA A 212 26.81 -6.55 -0.45
N GLY A 213 25.84 -7.41 -0.71
CA GLY A 213 25.55 -8.57 0.12
C GLY A 213 24.80 -9.63 -0.69
N GLU A 214 24.28 -10.64 0.00
CA GLU A 214 23.59 -11.74 -0.67
C GLU A 214 22.33 -11.23 -1.39
N GLY A 215 22.32 -11.34 -2.71
CA GLY A 215 21.17 -10.96 -3.53
C GLY A 215 20.86 -9.46 -3.57
N PHE A 216 21.82 -8.58 -3.25
CA PHE A 216 21.69 -7.15 -3.49
C PHE A 216 23.05 -6.43 -3.63
N SER A 217 23.03 -5.28 -4.30
CA SER A 217 24.17 -4.36 -4.32
C SER A 217 23.71 -2.91 -4.23
N VAL A 218 24.51 -2.08 -3.57
CA VAL A 218 24.30 -0.64 -3.44
C VAL A 218 25.50 0.08 -4.05
N SER A 219 25.21 1.01 -4.94
CA SER A 219 26.19 1.89 -5.57
C SER A 219 25.90 3.34 -5.20
N THR A 220 26.94 4.17 -5.15
CA THR A 220 26.82 5.63 -5.05
C THR A 220 27.27 6.29 -6.34
N CYS A 221 26.82 7.52 -6.59
CA CYS A 221 27.14 8.25 -7.81
C CYS A 221 28.54 8.90 -7.70
N LYS A 222 29.43 8.63 -8.67
CA LYS A 222 30.75 9.24 -8.76
C LYS A 222 30.65 10.60 -9.45
N THR A 223 30.58 11.68 -8.69
CA THR A 223 30.44 13.05 -9.22
C THR A 223 31.36 14.03 -8.50
N LYS A 224 31.75 15.12 -9.18
CA LYS A 224 32.50 16.23 -8.58
C LYS A 224 31.64 17.10 -7.66
N SER A 225 30.32 17.12 -7.90
CA SER A 225 29.33 17.84 -7.07
C SER A 225 28.18 16.90 -6.74
N THR A 226 27.66 16.96 -5.51
CA THR A 226 26.54 16.12 -5.06
C THR A 226 25.30 16.39 -5.90
N ARG A 227 24.72 15.34 -6.50
CA ARG A 227 23.54 15.40 -7.38
C ARG A 227 22.72 14.13 -7.21
N ASN A 228 21.48 14.18 -7.68
CA ASN A 228 20.63 13.00 -7.73
C ASN A 228 21.03 12.07 -8.88
N PRO A 229 20.90 10.73 -8.70
CA PRO A 229 20.50 10.05 -7.47
C PRO A 229 21.69 9.87 -6.50
N LEU A 230 21.43 9.85 -5.19
CA LEU A 230 22.46 9.67 -4.15
C LEU A 230 22.98 8.23 -4.08
N PHE A 231 22.04 7.28 -4.06
CA PHE A 231 22.31 5.85 -4.05
C PHE A 231 21.43 5.13 -5.07
N ARG A 232 21.97 4.04 -5.60
CA ARG A 232 21.26 3.07 -6.43
C ARG A 232 21.42 1.69 -5.81
N TRP A 233 20.31 1.09 -5.45
CA TRP A 233 20.20 -0.28 -4.98
C TRP A 233 19.73 -1.14 -6.16
N LEU A 234 20.38 -2.27 -6.37
CA LEU A 234 19.97 -3.31 -7.31
C LEU A 234 19.65 -4.57 -6.49
N LEU A 235 18.42 -5.07 -6.60
CA LEU A 235 17.97 -6.25 -5.88
C LEU A 235 17.91 -7.46 -6.81
N GLY A 236 18.46 -8.58 -6.33
CA GLY A 236 18.54 -9.84 -7.08
C GLY A 236 19.19 -9.64 -8.45
N THR A 237 18.54 -10.20 -9.47
CA THR A 237 18.95 -10.11 -10.87
C THR A 237 18.21 -9.01 -11.65
N GLY A 238 17.61 -8.03 -10.97
CA GLY A 238 16.85 -6.95 -11.62
C GLY A 238 15.37 -7.27 -11.89
N SER A 239 14.75 -8.12 -11.07
CA SER A 239 13.30 -8.34 -11.11
C SER A 239 12.55 -7.14 -10.54
N ALA A 240 11.41 -6.77 -11.14
CA ALA A 240 10.63 -5.60 -10.73
C ALA A 240 10.39 -5.54 -9.22
N ILE A 241 10.68 -4.39 -8.61
CA ILE A 241 10.25 -4.11 -7.23
C ILE A 241 8.79 -3.71 -7.29
N ASN A 242 7.93 -4.39 -6.53
CA ASN A 242 6.49 -4.17 -6.56
C ASN A 242 6.05 -3.14 -5.52
N GLU A 243 6.55 -3.23 -4.28
CA GLU A 243 6.20 -2.30 -3.21
C GLU A 243 7.30 -2.17 -2.15
N LEU A 244 7.30 -1.02 -1.47
CA LEU A 244 8.18 -0.66 -0.36
C LEU A 244 7.36 -0.26 0.86
N ALA A 245 7.77 -0.69 2.04
CA ALA A 245 7.24 -0.18 3.30
C ALA A 245 8.34 -0.03 4.36
N PHE A 246 8.42 1.16 4.95
CA PHE A 246 9.23 1.38 6.13
C PHE A 246 8.54 0.80 7.37
N SER A 247 9.33 0.33 8.33
CA SER A 247 8.84 0.01 9.67
C SER A 247 8.27 1.27 10.35
N PRO A 248 7.39 1.12 11.35
CA PRO A 248 6.78 2.26 12.05
C PRO A 248 7.80 3.23 12.67
N ASN A 249 8.95 2.69 13.11
CA ASN A 249 10.05 3.49 13.65
C ASN A 249 11.01 4.07 12.57
N GLY A 250 10.78 3.78 11.28
CA GLY A 250 11.55 4.27 10.15
C GLY A 250 12.93 3.63 9.93
N SER A 251 13.37 2.73 10.81
CA SER A 251 14.73 2.18 10.78
C SER A 251 14.91 1.01 9.81
N GLN A 252 13.83 0.31 9.47
CA GLN A 252 13.87 -0.88 8.62
C GLN A 252 13.02 -0.66 7.37
N LEU A 253 13.45 -1.26 6.26
CA LEU A 253 12.79 -1.16 4.96
C LEU A 253 12.47 -2.58 4.46
N ALA A 254 11.18 -2.88 4.32
CA ALA A 254 10.70 -4.09 3.68
C ALA A 254 10.47 -3.83 2.18
N ILE A 255 10.95 -4.75 1.35
CA ILE A 255 10.85 -4.69 -0.11
C ILE A 255 10.33 -6.02 -0.64
N VAL A 256 9.30 -5.96 -1.48
CA VAL A 256 8.76 -7.12 -2.18
C VAL A 256 8.96 -6.98 -3.68
N SER A 257 9.32 -8.08 -4.34
CA SER A 257 9.67 -8.09 -5.76
C SER A 257 9.06 -9.26 -6.53
N GLN A 258 9.10 -9.12 -7.85
CA GLN A 258 8.54 -10.08 -8.80
C GLN A 258 9.26 -11.43 -8.82
N ASP A 259 10.47 -11.52 -8.24
CA ASP A 259 11.20 -12.78 -8.03
C ASP A 259 10.63 -13.64 -6.88
N GLY A 260 9.56 -13.17 -6.23
CA GLY A 260 8.87 -13.85 -5.14
C GLY A 260 9.54 -13.66 -3.77
N LEU A 261 10.49 -12.72 -3.64
CA LEU A 261 11.21 -12.49 -2.40
C LEU A 261 10.74 -11.24 -1.66
N LEU A 262 10.56 -11.40 -0.34
CA LEU A 262 10.57 -10.34 0.64
C LEU A 262 12.01 -10.17 1.11
N ARG A 263 12.53 -8.94 1.06
CA ARG A 263 13.84 -8.57 1.62
C ARG A 263 13.65 -7.46 2.63
N ILE A 264 14.23 -7.62 3.81
CA ILE A 264 14.10 -6.66 4.90
C ILE A 264 15.49 -6.12 5.20
N PHE A 265 15.64 -4.80 5.10
CA PHE A 265 16.92 -4.13 5.30
C PHE A 265 16.89 -3.23 6.53
N GLN A 266 18.01 -3.15 7.25
CA GLN A 266 18.31 -1.99 8.07
C GLN A 266 18.64 -0.84 7.12
N TYR A 267 17.85 0.23 7.16
CA TYR A 267 17.92 1.28 6.15
C TYR A 267 19.25 2.06 6.21
N ASP A 268 19.64 2.53 7.40
CA ASP A 268 20.82 3.39 7.56
C ASP A 268 22.13 2.65 7.33
N SER A 269 22.26 1.41 7.83
CA SER A 269 23.47 0.59 7.62
C SER A 269 23.47 -0.12 6.26
N MET A 270 22.34 -0.14 5.55
CA MET A 270 22.14 -0.84 4.27
C MET A 270 22.45 -2.34 4.35
N GLU A 271 21.91 -3.00 5.37
CA GLU A 271 22.18 -4.41 5.69
C GLU A 271 20.94 -5.27 5.59
N LEU A 272 21.06 -6.43 4.97
CA LEU A 272 19.98 -7.40 4.89
C LEU A 272 19.78 -8.08 6.25
N LEU A 273 18.59 -7.93 6.83
CA LEU A 273 18.22 -8.49 8.14
C LEU A 273 17.52 -9.84 8.03
N GLY A 274 16.78 -10.05 6.94
CA GLY A 274 15.98 -11.25 6.73
C GLY A 274 15.38 -11.33 5.34
N THR A 275 14.98 -12.54 4.96
CA THR A 275 14.29 -12.81 3.71
C THR A 275 13.17 -13.82 3.90
N ALA A 276 12.16 -13.75 3.05
CA ALA A 276 11.14 -14.79 2.90
C ALA A 276 10.77 -14.93 1.43
N ARG A 277 10.23 -16.09 1.04
CA ARG A 277 9.88 -16.39 -0.34
C ARG A 277 8.44 -16.91 -0.44
N SER A 278 7.71 -16.45 -1.46
CA SER A 278 6.41 -17.00 -1.87
C SER A 278 6.52 -18.49 -2.23
N TYR A 279 5.39 -19.19 -2.32
CA TYR A 279 5.43 -20.56 -2.87
C TYR A 279 5.69 -20.54 -4.36
N PHE A 280 5.02 -19.62 -5.06
CA PHE A 280 5.21 -19.36 -6.47
C PHE A 280 4.82 -17.92 -6.79
N GLY A 281 5.27 -17.43 -7.95
CA GLY A 281 4.96 -16.08 -8.40
C GLY A 281 5.62 -14.97 -7.56
N GLY A 282 5.35 -13.73 -7.96
CA GLY A 282 5.86 -12.52 -7.31
C GLY A 282 5.13 -12.18 -6.01
N LEU A 283 5.82 -11.44 -5.13
CA LEU A 283 5.18 -10.76 -4.01
C LEU A 283 4.81 -9.33 -4.45
N LEU A 284 3.57 -8.92 -4.19
CA LEU A 284 2.96 -7.73 -4.80
C LEU A 284 2.81 -6.56 -3.83
N CYS A 285 2.56 -6.86 -2.55
CA CYS A 285 2.30 -5.84 -1.54
C CYS A 285 2.89 -6.19 -0.18
N VAL A 286 3.16 -5.17 0.65
CA VAL A 286 3.79 -5.33 1.96
C VAL A 286 3.32 -4.27 2.97
N ALA A 287 3.09 -4.69 4.22
CA ALA A 287 2.76 -3.81 5.33
C ALA A 287 3.36 -4.29 6.66
N TRP A 288 3.62 -3.36 7.56
CA TRP A 288 4.11 -3.61 8.92
C TRP A 288 2.99 -3.53 9.96
N SER A 289 3.07 -4.33 11.02
CA SER A 289 2.29 -4.11 12.25
C SER A 289 2.71 -2.82 12.95
N GLY A 290 1.84 -2.24 13.78
CA GLY A 290 2.09 -0.93 14.42
C GLY A 290 3.26 -0.93 15.39
N ASP A 291 3.56 -2.09 15.99
CA ASP A 291 4.73 -2.32 16.84
C ASP A 291 6.01 -2.70 16.07
N GLY A 292 5.91 -2.91 14.75
CA GLY A 292 7.02 -3.32 13.89
C GLY A 292 7.50 -4.77 14.09
N ARG A 293 6.77 -5.63 14.81
CA ARG A 293 7.16 -7.03 15.06
C ARG A 293 6.82 -7.96 13.90
N LEU A 294 5.77 -7.65 13.15
CA LEU A 294 5.26 -8.46 12.06
C LEU A 294 5.27 -7.71 10.73
N ILE A 295 5.46 -8.46 9.66
CA ILE A 295 5.31 -8.01 8.28
C ILE A 295 4.30 -8.92 7.60
N ALA A 296 3.29 -8.35 6.96
CA ALA A 296 2.37 -9.05 6.09
C ALA A 296 2.76 -8.79 4.63
N VAL A 297 2.77 -9.85 3.81
CA VAL A 297 2.99 -9.74 2.36
C VAL A 297 1.91 -10.48 1.59
N GLY A 298 1.42 -9.88 0.52
CA GLY A 298 0.48 -10.51 -0.42
C GLY A 298 1.15 -10.86 -1.73
N GLY A 299 0.80 -11.98 -2.34
CA GLY A 299 1.46 -12.51 -3.55
C GLY A 299 0.53 -12.90 -4.69
N GLU A 300 1.17 -13.37 -5.77
CA GLU A 300 0.53 -14.02 -6.93
C GLU A 300 0.09 -15.47 -6.65
N ASP A 301 0.42 -15.99 -5.47
CA ASP A 301 0.00 -17.30 -4.96
C ASP A 301 -1.33 -17.26 -4.20
N ASP A 302 -2.05 -16.13 -4.28
CA ASP A 302 -3.34 -15.86 -3.62
C ASP A 302 -3.29 -15.85 -2.08
N LEU A 303 -2.08 -15.91 -1.51
CA LEU A 303 -1.86 -15.98 -0.08
C LEU A 303 -1.42 -14.64 0.49
N VAL A 304 -1.73 -14.47 1.78
CA VAL A 304 -1.08 -13.50 2.64
C VAL A 304 -0.11 -14.23 3.54
N THR A 305 1.17 -13.88 3.51
CA THR A 305 2.21 -14.48 4.37
C THR A 305 2.58 -13.52 5.48
N VAL A 306 2.68 -14.03 6.71
CA VAL A 306 3.07 -13.26 7.90
C VAL A 306 4.49 -13.67 8.31
N TYR A 307 5.38 -12.69 8.38
CA TYR A 307 6.78 -12.84 8.77
C TYR A 307 7.04 -12.15 10.12
N SER A 308 7.73 -12.83 11.02
CA SER A 308 8.13 -12.28 12.32
C SER A 308 9.56 -11.74 12.28
N MET A 309 9.74 -10.50 12.72
CA MET A 309 11.06 -9.88 12.84
C MET A 309 11.90 -10.47 13.97
N GLU A 310 11.25 -10.85 15.07
CA GLU A 310 11.91 -11.47 16.22
C GLU A 310 12.40 -12.88 15.88
N GLN A 311 11.54 -13.69 15.27
CA GLN A 311 11.85 -15.08 14.92
C GLN A 311 12.60 -15.23 13.59
N LYS A 312 12.69 -14.14 12.80
CA LYS A 312 13.28 -14.08 11.45
C LYS A 312 12.80 -15.19 10.50
N ARG A 313 11.49 -15.46 10.51
CA ARG A 313 10.87 -16.50 9.70
C ARG A 313 9.40 -16.24 9.43
N VAL A 314 8.84 -16.99 8.47
CA VAL A 314 7.39 -17.06 8.25
C VAL A 314 6.72 -17.76 9.45
N VAL A 315 5.71 -17.11 10.02
CA VAL A 315 4.98 -17.58 11.21
C VAL A 315 3.51 -17.90 10.95
N GLY A 316 2.98 -17.53 9.79
CA GLY A 316 1.61 -17.86 9.42
C GLY A 316 1.33 -17.56 7.95
N ARG A 317 0.31 -18.23 7.41
CA ARG A 317 -0.19 -17.96 6.06
C ARG A 317 -1.71 -17.89 6.08
N ALA A 318 -2.26 -16.87 5.46
CA ALA A 318 -3.68 -16.60 5.40
C ALA A 318 -4.21 -17.01 4.02
N GLN A 319 -5.16 -17.96 4.02
CA GLN A 319 -5.79 -18.50 2.81
C GLN A 319 -7.25 -18.06 2.74
N GLY A 320 -7.63 -17.38 1.66
CA GLY A 320 -8.99 -16.86 1.52
C GLY A 320 -9.27 -16.14 0.21
N HIS A 321 -8.25 -15.50 -0.38
CA HIS A 321 -8.36 -14.92 -1.72
C HIS A 321 -8.42 -16.00 -2.81
N ARG A 322 -9.02 -15.65 -3.95
CA ARG A 322 -9.15 -16.50 -5.16
C ARG A 322 -8.38 -15.95 -6.37
N SER A 323 -7.57 -14.93 -6.13
CA SER A 323 -6.71 -14.29 -7.10
C SER A 323 -5.68 -13.46 -6.33
N TRP A 324 -4.79 -12.81 -7.07
CA TRP A 324 -3.63 -12.10 -6.54
C TRP A 324 -4.00 -11.07 -5.47
N VAL A 325 -3.23 -11.05 -4.40
CA VAL A 325 -3.41 -10.08 -3.30
C VAL A 325 -2.77 -8.75 -3.70
N ALA A 326 -3.61 -7.72 -3.86
CA ALA A 326 -3.21 -6.44 -4.41
C ALA A 326 -2.75 -5.41 -3.36
N SER A 327 -3.27 -5.51 -2.14
CA SER A 327 -2.87 -4.65 -1.02
C SER A 327 -3.14 -5.34 0.31
N VAL A 328 -2.23 -5.15 1.27
CA VAL A 328 -2.33 -5.60 2.65
C VAL A 328 -2.11 -4.41 3.58
N ALA A 329 -2.77 -4.40 4.73
CA ALA A 329 -2.58 -3.37 5.76
C ALA A 329 -2.94 -3.92 7.14
N PHE A 330 -2.12 -3.62 8.15
CA PHE A 330 -2.52 -3.83 9.54
C PHE A 330 -3.46 -2.72 10.00
N ASP A 331 -4.42 -3.08 10.83
CA ASP A 331 -5.33 -2.14 11.47
C ASP A 331 -4.80 -1.75 12.85
N TRP A 332 -3.87 -0.79 12.87
CA TRP A 332 -3.22 -0.32 14.11
C TRP A 332 -4.20 0.25 15.14
N PHE A 333 -5.43 0.58 14.75
CA PHE A 333 -6.46 1.11 15.64
C PHE A 333 -7.17 0.02 16.45
N LEU A 334 -7.06 -1.24 16.01
CA LEU A 334 -7.60 -2.41 16.69
C LEU A 334 -6.51 -3.38 17.13
N GLU A 335 -5.24 -3.00 17.03
CA GLU A 335 -4.13 -3.77 17.60
C GLU A 335 -4.26 -3.76 19.12
N ALA A 336 -4.56 -4.93 19.68
CA ALA A 336 -4.55 -5.19 21.10
C ALA A 336 -3.24 -5.89 21.49
N GLU A 337 -2.87 -5.86 22.77
CA GLU A 337 -1.59 -6.40 23.26
C GLU A 337 -1.33 -7.89 22.92
N SER A 338 -2.33 -8.65 22.47
CA SER A 338 -2.21 -10.08 22.17
C SER A 338 -2.85 -10.52 20.85
N CYS A 339 -3.37 -9.59 20.03
CA CYS A 339 -4.00 -9.93 18.76
C CYS A 339 -3.87 -8.79 17.76
N TYR A 340 -3.34 -9.13 16.57
CA TYR A 340 -3.28 -8.19 15.46
C TYR A 340 -4.50 -8.36 14.55
N ARG A 341 -4.99 -7.24 14.02
CA ARG A 341 -5.98 -7.22 12.94
C ARG A 341 -5.28 -6.88 11.64
N LEU A 342 -5.38 -7.78 10.66
CA LEU A 342 -4.84 -7.59 9.32
C LEU A 342 -5.99 -7.53 8.32
N GLY A 343 -5.87 -6.69 7.31
CA GLY A 343 -6.76 -6.71 6.15
C GLY A 343 -5.99 -6.92 4.86
N SER A 344 -6.66 -7.52 3.89
CA SER A 344 -6.15 -7.69 2.53
C SER A 344 -7.25 -7.54 1.49
N VAL A 345 -6.89 -7.00 0.33
CA VAL A 345 -7.78 -6.89 -0.82
C VAL A 345 -7.12 -7.46 -2.06
N GLY A 346 -7.91 -8.08 -2.93
CA GLY A 346 -7.39 -8.84 -4.07
C GLY A 346 -7.99 -8.48 -5.43
N HIS A 347 -7.38 -9.06 -6.46
CA HIS A 347 -7.91 -9.04 -7.82
C HIS A 347 -9.22 -9.83 -7.97
N ASP A 348 -9.54 -10.65 -6.98
CA ASP A 348 -10.81 -11.36 -6.84
C ASP A 348 -11.96 -10.47 -6.36
N THR A 349 -11.75 -9.15 -6.24
CA THR A 349 -12.73 -8.13 -5.80
C THR A 349 -13.16 -8.26 -4.34
N GLN A 350 -12.42 -9.05 -3.55
CA GLN A 350 -12.77 -9.35 -2.16
C GLN A 350 -11.90 -8.59 -1.16
N LEU A 351 -12.53 -8.21 -0.05
CA LEU A 351 -11.87 -7.80 1.20
C LEU A 351 -11.84 -9.00 2.13
N CYS A 352 -10.65 -9.35 2.60
CA CYS A 352 -10.44 -10.26 3.70
C CYS A 352 -9.99 -9.53 4.96
N LEU A 353 -10.53 -9.88 6.12
CA LEU A 353 -10.01 -9.48 7.43
C LEU A 353 -9.55 -10.72 8.20
N TRP A 354 -8.44 -10.60 8.92
CA TRP A 354 -7.78 -11.69 9.62
C TRP A 354 -7.51 -11.27 11.06
N GLU A 355 -7.68 -12.21 11.99
CA GLU A 355 -7.19 -12.06 13.36
C GLU A 355 -5.94 -12.93 13.53
N LEU A 356 -4.93 -12.35 14.18
CA LEU A 356 -3.63 -12.95 14.40
C LEU A 356 -3.35 -12.94 15.91
N PRO A 357 -3.91 -13.89 16.67
CA PRO A 357 -3.54 -14.08 18.07
C PRO A 357 -2.04 -14.38 18.16
N GLU A 358 -1.33 -13.72 19.07
CA GLU A 358 0.13 -13.87 19.18
C GLU A 358 0.53 -15.33 19.52
N ASP A 359 -0.29 -16.02 20.33
CA ASP A 359 -0.14 -17.43 20.66
C ASP A 359 -0.25 -18.35 19.43
N ALA A 360 -1.15 -18.03 18.49
CA ALA A 360 -1.29 -18.75 17.23
C ALA A 360 -0.08 -18.58 16.30
N LEU A 361 0.73 -17.54 16.49
CA LEU A 361 1.96 -17.27 15.72
C LEU A 361 3.22 -17.89 16.36
N THR A 362 3.08 -18.47 17.54
CA THR A 362 4.15 -19.29 18.12
C THR A 362 4.23 -20.65 17.42
N PRO A 363 5.42 -21.20 17.19
CA PRO A 363 5.53 -22.53 16.58
C PRO A 363 4.80 -23.56 17.46
N SER A 364 3.84 -24.27 16.88
CA SER A 364 3.31 -25.46 17.53
C SER A 364 4.47 -26.41 17.82
N LYS A 365 4.51 -27.01 19.03
CA LYS A 365 5.51 -28.02 19.42
C LYS A 365 5.69 -29.03 18.28
N PRO A 366 6.93 -29.47 17.97
CA PRO A 366 7.17 -30.36 16.84
C PRO A 366 6.24 -31.58 16.95
N ARG A 367 5.27 -31.69 16.03
CA ARG A 367 4.46 -32.89 15.91
C ARG A 367 5.42 -34.03 15.59
N VAL A 368 5.35 -35.09 16.40
CA VAL A 368 6.14 -36.33 16.27
C VAL A 368 6.33 -36.67 14.80
N LYS A 369 7.60 -36.87 14.38
CA LYS A 369 8.00 -37.25 13.02
C LYS A 369 7.06 -38.35 12.49
N ARG A 370 6.08 -37.98 11.67
CA ARG A 370 5.40 -38.94 10.80
C ARG A 370 6.44 -39.48 9.84
N ARG A 371 6.38 -40.78 9.54
CA ARG A 371 7.31 -41.50 8.64
C ARG A 371 7.70 -40.59 7.47
N SER A 372 9.01 -40.39 7.29
CA SER A 372 9.57 -39.63 6.18
C SER A 372 9.11 -40.25 4.87
N ASP A 373 8.18 -39.60 4.19
CA ASP A 373 7.83 -39.93 2.83
C ASP A 373 8.97 -39.43 1.93
N PRO A 374 9.68 -40.31 1.21
CA PRO A 374 10.79 -39.93 0.33
C PRO A 374 10.37 -39.03 -0.83
N LEU A 375 9.06 -38.85 -1.08
CA LEU A 375 8.51 -37.92 -2.07
C LEU A 375 8.04 -36.59 -1.45
N GLN A 376 8.19 -36.40 -0.14
CA GLN A 376 7.76 -35.16 0.51
C GLN A 376 8.67 -34.01 0.08
N LEU A 377 8.09 -33.01 -0.60
CA LEU A 377 8.79 -31.78 -0.95
C LEU A 377 9.38 -31.17 0.34
N VAL A 378 10.64 -30.73 0.30
CA VAL A 378 11.32 -30.13 1.46
C VAL A 378 11.07 -28.62 1.42
N GLY A 379 10.43 -28.08 2.47
CA GLY A 379 10.34 -26.63 2.67
C GLY A 379 11.72 -26.04 2.94
N THR A 380 11.92 -24.77 2.63
CA THR A 380 13.14 -24.05 3.00
C THR A 380 12.87 -23.14 4.20
N PRO A 381 13.88 -22.74 4.99
CA PRO A 381 13.67 -21.77 6.06
C PRO A 381 13.04 -20.45 5.57
N ALA A 382 13.34 -20.03 4.33
CA ALA A 382 12.76 -18.86 3.70
C ALA A 382 11.36 -19.08 3.11
N CYS A 383 10.98 -20.34 2.82
CA CYS A 383 9.66 -20.75 2.34
C CYS A 383 9.27 -22.08 2.99
N PRO A 384 8.76 -22.05 4.24
CA PRO A 384 8.28 -23.26 4.90
C PRO A 384 7.08 -23.83 4.15
N ARG A 385 6.83 -25.12 4.28
CA ARG A 385 5.64 -25.76 3.69
C ARG A 385 4.36 -25.32 4.38
N LEU A 386 3.22 -25.65 3.76
CA LEU A 386 1.92 -25.22 4.27
C LEU A 386 1.56 -25.94 5.58
N ASP A 387 2.06 -27.15 5.77
CA ASP A 387 1.91 -27.93 7.01
C ASP A 387 2.91 -27.54 8.11
N GLU A 388 3.90 -26.69 7.81
CA GLU A 388 4.94 -26.24 8.75
C GLU A 388 4.60 -24.90 9.43
N CYS A 389 3.61 -24.17 8.91
CA CYS A 389 3.12 -22.92 9.49
C CYS A 389 1.61 -23.00 9.73
N PRO A 390 1.09 -22.31 10.76
CA PRO A 390 -0.34 -22.06 10.92
C PRO A 390 -0.97 -21.50 9.64
N VAL A 391 -2.09 -22.10 9.22
CA VAL A 391 -2.95 -21.58 8.16
C VAL A 391 -4.10 -20.83 8.81
N LEU A 392 -4.24 -19.56 8.46
CA LEU A 392 -5.23 -18.64 9.01
C LEU A 392 -6.43 -18.57 8.08
N GLU A 393 -7.60 -18.61 8.66
CA GLU A 393 -8.87 -18.41 7.96
C GLU A 393 -9.33 -16.95 8.12
N PRO A 394 -9.99 -16.38 7.10
CA PRO A 394 -10.46 -15.00 7.18
C PRO A 394 -11.67 -14.90 8.12
N LEU A 395 -11.62 -13.94 9.04
CA LEU A 395 -12.78 -13.51 9.84
C LEU A 395 -13.90 -12.97 8.94
N VAL A 396 -13.52 -12.20 7.93
CA VAL A 396 -14.42 -11.65 6.91
C VAL A 396 -13.82 -11.97 5.56
N CYS A 397 -14.61 -12.45 4.62
CA CYS A 397 -14.24 -12.58 3.21
C CYS A 397 -15.46 -12.21 2.37
N LYS A 398 -15.45 -11.00 1.80
CA LYS A 398 -16.62 -10.42 1.12
C LYS A 398 -16.22 -9.74 -0.18
N LYS A 399 -16.99 -9.99 -1.24
CA LYS A 399 -16.93 -9.21 -2.48
C LYS A 399 -17.46 -7.81 -2.22
N ILE A 400 -16.63 -6.80 -2.44
CA ILE A 400 -16.95 -5.40 -2.13
C ILE A 400 -16.83 -4.44 -3.32
N ALA A 401 -16.41 -4.94 -4.49
CA ALA A 401 -16.33 -4.15 -5.71
C ALA A 401 -16.72 -4.99 -6.94
N HIS A 402 -17.03 -4.32 -8.05
CA HIS A 402 -17.24 -4.96 -9.35
C HIS A 402 -15.92 -5.25 -10.08
N GLU A 403 -14.92 -4.41 -9.83
CA GLU A 403 -13.58 -4.51 -10.40
C GLU A 403 -12.53 -4.83 -9.35
N ARG A 404 -11.35 -5.26 -9.81
CA ARG A 404 -10.21 -5.61 -8.94
C ARG A 404 -9.91 -4.48 -7.95
N LEU A 405 -9.71 -4.85 -6.69
CA LEU A 405 -9.34 -3.91 -5.65
C LEU A 405 -7.85 -3.58 -5.75
N THR A 406 -7.50 -2.35 -5.38
CA THR A 406 -6.16 -1.81 -5.63
C THR A 406 -5.54 -1.10 -4.43
N ALA A 407 -6.33 -0.73 -3.43
CA ALA A 407 -5.85 -0.08 -2.21
C ALA A 407 -6.72 -0.46 -1.01
N LEU A 408 -6.09 -0.58 0.15
CA LEU A 408 -6.70 -0.76 1.46
C LEU A 408 -5.98 0.14 2.46
N VAL A 409 -6.73 0.96 3.19
CA VAL A 409 -6.19 1.84 4.24
C VAL A 409 -7.11 1.84 5.44
N PHE A 410 -6.56 1.61 6.64
CA PHE A 410 -7.29 1.75 7.90
C PHE A 410 -7.19 3.19 8.43
N ARG A 411 -8.30 3.72 8.93
CA ARG A 411 -8.39 5.01 9.63
C ARG A 411 -9.11 4.81 10.99
N PRO A 412 -9.05 5.78 11.91
CA PRO A 412 -9.72 5.67 13.22
C PRO A 412 -11.22 5.47 13.14
N ASP A 413 -11.90 6.06 12.15
CA ASP A 413 -13.36 6.07 12.00
C ASP A 413 -13.86 5.18 10.85
N CYS A 414 -12.96 4.73 9.96
CA CYS A 414 -13.33 4.00 8.76
C CYS A 414 -12.23 3.11 8.18
N ILE A 415 -12.62 2.27 7.23
CA ILE A 415 -11.73 1.58 6.29
C ILE A 415 -11.93 2.23 4.93
N ILE A 416 -10.84 2.50 4.21
CA ILE A 416 -10.86 3.01 2.84
C ILE A 416 -10.41 1.91 1.90
N THR A 417 -11.18 1.67 0.85
CA THR A 417 -10.83 0.72 -0.22
C THR A 417 -10.97 1.38 -1.58
N ALA A 418 -10.11 1.06 -2.54
CA ALA A 418 -10.26 1.54 -3.91
C ALA A 418 -10.28 0.37 -4.90
N CYS A 419 -10.96 0.58 -6.02
CA CYS A 419 -10.98 -0.37 -7.13
C CYS A 419 -10.39 0.23 -8.40
N GLN A 420 -10.09 -0.64 -9.36
CA GLN A 420 -9.50 -0.26 -10.63
C GLN A 420 -10.34 0.75 -11.42
N ASP A 421 -11.66 0.81 -11.24
CA ASP A 421 -12.51 1.80 -11.91
C ASP A 421 -12.37 3.24 -11.40
N GLY A 422 -11.59 3.46 -10.33
CA GLY A 422 -11.34 4.80 -9.78
C GLY A 422 -12.37 5.25 -8.75
N TYR A 423 -13.12 4.32 -8.18
CA TYR A 423 -13.93 4.56 -7.00
C TYR A 423 -13.11 4.32 -5.74
N VAL A 424 -13.19 5.26 -4.81
CA VAL A 424 -12.62 5.18 -3.46
C VAL A 424 -13.79 5.15 -2.48
N TYR A 425 -13.99 3.98 -1.88
CA TYR A 425 -15.06 3.68 -0.95
C TYR A 425 -14.63 3.91 0.49
N THR A 426 -15.55 4.43 1.30
CA THR A 426 -15.38 4.62 2.74
C THR A 426 -16.34 3.71 3.50
N TRP A 427 -15.81 2.88 4.39
CA TRP A 427 -16.55 1.95 5.23
C TRP A 427 -16.50 2.43 6.67
N ALA A 428 -17.61 2.93 7.20
CA ALA A 428 -17.67 3.38 8.59
C ALA A 428 -17.45 2.19 9.54
N ARG A 429 -16.63 2.42 10.57
CA ARG A 429 -16.50 1.50 11.69
C ARG A 429 -17.79 1.47 12.52
N PRO A 430 -18.03 0.39 13.27
CA PRO A 430 -19.07 0.38 14.29
C PRO A 430 -18.85 1.52 15.30
N PRO A 431 -19.92 2.20 15.78
CA PRO A 431 -19.78 3.17 16.86
C PRO A 431 -19.29 2.45 18.13
N SER A 432 -18.28 3.04 18.77
CA SER A 432 -17.69 2.58 20.03
C SER A 432 -18.62 2.78 21.22
#